data_AF-A0A381JDJ8-F1
#
_entry.id   AF-A0A381JDJ8-F1
#
_cell.length_a   1.000
_cell.length_b   1.000
_cell.length_c   1.000
_cell.angle_alpha   90.00
_cell.angle_beta   90.00
_cell.angle_gamma   90.00
#
_symmetry.space_group_name_H-M   'P 1'
#
loop_
_entity.id
_entity.type
_entity.pdbx_description
1 polymer ?
#
loop_
_entity_poly.entity_id
_entity_poly.type
_entity_poly.pdbx_seq_one_letter_code
_entity_poly.pdbx_strand_id
1 'polypeptide(L)'
;MKKKILIGLTAFSLCLMTAIPAMAQTVYYNGTPVSWNHGRKLGVYSYSDVQTGVYDHSATANSDFSGWKSPGILAHAQKFIGTGTVETYWNCR
;
A
#
# COMPACT_ATOMS: atom_id res chain seq x y z
N MET A 1 16.26 39.03 5.88
CA MET A 1 16.59 37.72 6.50
C MET A 1 15.36 36.94 6.97
N LYS A 2 14.40 37.54 7.68
CA LYS A 2 13.17 36.87 8.19
C LYS A 2 12.36 36.09 7.13
N LYS A 3 12.16 36.64 5.91
CA LYS A 3 11.46 35.95 4.81
C LYS A 3 12.21 34.71 4.27
N LYS A 4 13.54 34.74 4.21
CA LYS A 4 14.35 33.60 3.74
C LYS A 4 14.34 32.45 4.77
N ILE A 5 14.34 32.79 6.05
CA ILE A 5 14.19 31.84 7.16
C ILE A 5 12.80 31.20 7.14
N LEU A 6 11.75 32.00 6.91
CA LEU A 6 10.37 31.49 6.83
C LEU A 6 10.15 30.56 5.63
N ILE A 7 10.69 30.91 4.45
CA ILE A 7 10.64 30.05 3.25
C ILE A 7 11.43 28.75 3.49
N GLY A 8 12.60 28.82 4.12
CA GLY A 8 13.39 27.65 4.49
C GLY A 8 12.65 26.73 5.47
N LEU A 9 11.98 27.29 6.48
CA LEU A 9 11.19 26.51 7.44
C LEU A 9 10.01 25.81 6.75
N THR A 10 9.29 26.51 5.87
CA THR A 10 8.11 25.94 5.18
C THR A 10 8.51 24.80 4.25
N ALA A 11 9.64 24.93 3.53
CA ALA A 11 10.18 23.87 2.68
C ALA A 11 10.65 22.65 3.49
N PHE A 12 11.27 22.89 4.66
CA PHE A 12 11.70 21.81 5.56
C PHE A 12 10.52 21.06 6.18
N SER A 13 9.43 21.77 6.52
CA SER A 13 8.18 21.16 7.00
C SER A 13 7.50 20.27 5.96
N LEU A 14 7.64 20.56 4.67
CA LEU A 14 7.08 19.73 3.59
C LEU A 14 7.86 18.41 3.43
N CYS A 15 9.16 18.39 3.76
CA CYS A 15 10.01 17.20 3.73
C CYS A 15 9.79 16.24 4.91
N LEU A 16 9.07 16.66 5.95
CA LEU A 16 8.69 15.80 7.09
C LEU A 16 7.51 14.87 6.78
N MET A 17 7.25 14.56 5.50
CA MET A 17 6.42 13.43 5.10
C MET A 17 7.06 12.17 5.67
N THR A 18 6.60 11.76 6.85
CA THR A 18 7.08 10.60 7.56
C THR A 18 7.03 9.40 6.63
N ALA A 19 8.11 8.63 6.58
CA ALA A 19 8.11 7.35 5.91
C ALA A 19 7.08 6.47 6.64
N ILE A 20 5.87 6.37 6.08
CA ILE A 20 4.88 5.41 6.56
C ILE A 20 5.40 4.06 6.08
N PRO A 21 5.78 3.15 6.99
CA PRO A 21 6.38 1.88 6.59
C PRO A 21 5.39 1.13 5.71
N ALA A 22 5.91 0.64 4.58
CA ALA A 22 5.26 -0.42 3.85
C ALA A 22 5.17 -1.65 4.76
N MET A 23 3.97 -2.19 4.96
CA MET A 23 3.79 -3.41 5.74
C MET A 23 3.90 -4.60 4.78
N ALA A 24 5.12 -5.09 4.61
CA ALA A 24 5.38 -6.36 3.94
C ALA A 24 5.24 -7.49 4.98
N GLN A 25 4.35 -8.44 4.72
CA GLN A 25 4.08 -9.58 5.57
C GLN A 25 3.94 -10.86 4.74
N THR A 26 4.42 -11.97 5.30
CA THR A 26 4.05 -13.30 4.82
C THR A 26 2.76 -13.73 5.52
N VAL A 27 1.71 -13.93 4.74
CA VAL A 27 0.42 -14.50 5.20
C VAL A 27 0.30 -15.93 4.70
N TYR A 28 -0.68 -16.68 5.19
CA TYR A 28 -0.82 -18.10 4.85
C TYR A 28 -2.22 -18.42 4.36
N TYR A 29 -2.29 -19.11 3.23
CA TYR A 29 -3.52 -19.70 2.71
C TYR A 29 -3.31 -21.20 2.54
N ASN A 30 -4.13 -22.01 3.21
CA ASN A 30 -4.00 -23.48 3.23
C ASN A 30 -2.57 -23.96 3.53
N GLY A 31 -1.89 -23.33 4.50
CA GLY A 31 -0.51 -23.67 4.88
C GLY A 31 0.58 -23.21 3.91
N THR A 32 0.21 -22.60 2.78
CA THR A 32 1.15 -22.06 1.79
C THR A 32 1.42 -20.58 2.07
N PRO A 33 2.69 -20.14 2.06
CA PRO A 33 3.02 -18.73 2.24
C PRO A 33 2.57 -17.90 1.02
N VAL A 34 2.02 -16.72 1.30
CA VAL A 34 1.59 -15.71 0.33
C VAL A 34 2.26 -14.40 0.72
N SER A 35 2.87 -13.71 -0.25
CA SER A 35 3.45 -12.39 -0.02
C SER A 35 2.34 -11.34 -0.05
N TRP A 36 2.27 -10.50 0.98
CA TRP A 36 1.35 -9.38 1.03
C TRP A 36 2.08 -8.11 1.48
N ASN A 37 2.15 -7.11 0.60
CA ASN A 37 2.68 -5.80 0.92
C ASN A 37 1.56 -4.77 0.81
N HIS A 38 1.29 -4.05 1.88
CA HIS A 38 0.15 -3.14 1.92
C HIS A 38 0.45 -1.92 2.79
N GLY A 39 -0.39 -0.89 2.66
CA GLY A 39 -0.35 0.27 3.53
C GLY A 39 -0.67 1.55 2.79
N ARG A 40 0.09 2.59 3.13
CA ARG A 40 -0.12 3.94 2.61
C ARG A 40 1.06 4.40 1.76
N LYS A 41 0.77 4.92 0.57
CA LYS A 41 1.73 5.50 -0.36
C LYS A 41 1.52 7.00 -0.47
N LEU A 42 2.62 7.76 -0.41
CA LEU A 42 2.62 9.24 -0.47
C LEU A 42 1.70 9.92 0.54
N GLY A 43 1.39 9.27 1.67
CA GLY A 43 0.50 9.79 2.71
C GLY A 43 -1.00 9.83 2.34
N VAL A 44 -1.39 9.62 1.08
CA VAL A 44 -2.76 9.87 0.61
C VAL A 44 -3.38 8.74 -0.20
N TYR A 45 -2.60 7.74 -0.61
CA TYR A 45 -3.08 6.56 -1.30
C TYR A 45 -3.02 5.34 -0.37
N SER A 46 -4.08 4.54 -0.33
CA SER A 46 -4.03 3.15 0.14
C SER A 46 -3.53 2.26 -1.00
N TYR A 47 -2.73 1.25 -0.69
CA TYR A 47 -2.31 0.23 -1.67
C TYR A 47 -2.26 -1.16 -1.04
N SER A 48 -2.42 -2.17 -1.89
CA SER A 48 -2.27 -3.58 -1.54
C SER A 48 -1.68 -4.34 -2.73
N ASP A 49 -0.60 -5.07 -2.46
CA ASP A 49 0.16 -5.91 -3.37
C ASP A 49 0.17 -7.34 -2.85
N VAL A 50 -0.42 -8.27 -3.58
CA VAL A 50 -0.46 -9.69 -3.22
C VAL A 50 0.24 -10.49 -4.30
N GLN A 51 1.10 -11.42 -3.90
CA GLN A 51 1.73 -12.36 -4.83
C GLN A 51 1.81 -13.76 -4.22
N THR A 52 1.37 -14.73 -4.99
CA THR A 52 1.67 -16.15 -4.78
C THR A 52 1.91 -16.87 -6.10
N GLY A 53 2.77 -17.88 -6.08
CA GLY A 53 3.02 -18.79 -7.21
C GLY A 53 2.10 -20.01 -7.26
N VAL A 54 1.12 -20.12 -6.35
CA VAL A 54 0.29 -21.33 -6.21
C VAL A 54 -1.18 -21.11 -6.54
N TYR A 55 -1.76 -19.99 -6.10
CA TYR A 55 -3.21 -19.74 -6.18
C TYR A 55 -3.57 -18.58 -7.09
N ASP A 56 -4.80 -18.62 -7.59
CA ASP A 56 -5.45 -17.40 -8.07
C ASP A 56 -5.59 -16.47 -6.86
N HIS A 57 -5.19 -15.21 -7.01
CA HIS A 57 -5.17 -14.29 -5.89
C HIS A 57 -5.60 -12.89 -6.30
N SER A 58 -5.96 -12.08 -5.31
CA SER A 58 -6.38 -10.71 -5.51
C SER A 58 -6.02 -9.82 -4.33
N ALA A 59 -5.93 -8.53 -4.61
CA ALA A 59 -5.66 -7.48 -3.65
C ALA A 59 -6.80 -6.46 -3.67
N THR A 60 -7.08 -5.91 -2.49
CA THR A 60 -8.05 -4.82 -2.33
C THR A 60 -7.41 -3.68 -1.55
N ALA A 61 -7.55 -2.46 -2.08
CA ALA A 61 -7.16 -1.23 -1.40
C ALA A 61 -8.42 -0.35 -1.22
N ASN A 62 -8.95 -0.35 0.01
CA ASN A 62 -10.25 0.16 0.38
C ASN A 62 -11.35 -0.47 -0.49
N SER A 63 -11.91 0.28 -1.44
CA SER A 63 -12.95 -0.20 -2.37
C SER A 63 -12.43 -0.45 -3.78
N ASP A 64 -11.12 -0.35 -4.01
CA ASP A 64 -10.50 -0.70 -5.27
C ASP A 64 -10.03 -2.16 -5.27
N PHE A 65 -10.32 -2.89 -6.35
CA PHE A 65 -10.10 -4.33 -6.46
C PHE A 65 -9.21 -4.64 -7.66
N SER A 66 -8.14 -5.40 -7.46
CA SER A 66 -7.19 -5.73 -8.53
C SER A 66 -7.74 -6.64 -9.64
N GLY A 67 -8.90 -7.26 -9.41
CA GLY A 67 -9.29 -8.48 -10.11
C GLY A 67 -8.55 -9.70 -9.59
N TRP A 68 -9.05 -10.89 -9.94
CA TRP A 68 -8.30 -12.13 -9.76
C TRP A 68 -7.13 -12.20 -10.74
N LYS A 69 -5.96 -12.56 -10.24
CA LYS A 69 -4.74 -12.78 -11.01
C LYS A 69 -4.31 -14.23 -10.89
N SER A 70 -3.81 -14.77 -11.99
CA SER A 70 -3.23 -16.10 -12.02
C SER A 70 -1.94 -16.17 -11.17
N PRO A 71 -1.54 -17.37 -10.74
CA PRO A 71 -0.30 -17.57 -10.01
C PRO A 71 0.91 -16.91 -10.69
N GLY A 72 1.75 -16.26 -9.90
CA GLY A 72 2.95 -15.56 -10.37
C GLY A 72 2.73 -14.16 -10.95
N ILE A 73 1.47 -13.73 -11.14
CA ILE A 73 1.14 -12.37 -11.60
C ILE A 73 0.79 -11.50 -10.39
N LEU A 74 1.50 -10.39 -10.19
CA LEU A 74 1.22 -9.46 -9.11
C LEU A 74 -0.24 -8.94 -9.15
N ALA A 75 -0.97 -9.12 -8.06
CA ALA A 75 -2.25 -8.46 -7.82
C ALA A 75 -2.02 -7.13 -7.11
N HIS A 76 -2.24 -6.02 -7.82
CA HIS A 76 -2.09 -4.66 -7.32
C HIS A 76 -3.44 -3.93 -7.28
N ALA A 77 -3.75 -3.30 -6.15
CA ALA A 77 -4.86 -2.36 -6.01
C ALA A 77 -4.36 -1.07 -5.33
N GLN A 78 -4.89 0.08 -5.75
CA GLN A 78 -4.49 1.37 -5.18
C GLN A 78 -5.62 2.39 -5.27
N LYS A 79 -5.92 3.06 -4.15
CA LYS A 79 -6.98 4.06 -4.08
C LYS A 79 -6.54 5.33 -3.39
N PHE A 80 -6.87 6.48 -3.98
CA PHE A 80 -6.75 7.76 -3.27
C PHE A 80 -7.79 7.82 -2.14
N ILE A 81 -7.32 8.06 -0.93
CA ILE A 81 -8.17 8.14 0.27
C ILE A 81 -7.92 9.41 1.09
N GLY A 82 -7.00 10.29 0.65
CA GLY A 82 -6.60 11.47 1.40
C GLY A 82 -6.17 11.09 2.82
N THR A 83 -6.79 11.72 3.82
CA THR A 83 -6.56 11.46 5.24
C THR A 83 -7.43 10.34 5.83
N GLY A 84 -8.18 9.60 5.00
CA GLY A 84 -9.07 8.53 5.45
C GLY A 84 -8.35 7.34 6.09
N THR A 85 -9.06 6.29 6.46
CA THR A 85 -8.45 5.07 7.02
C THR A 85 -8.01 4.13 5.90
N VAL A 86 -6.82 3.54 6.03
CA VAL A 86 -6.34 2.48 5.12
C VAL A 86 -7.04 1.18 5.50
N GLU A 87 -7.73 0.58 4.54
CA GLU A 87 -8.31 -0.75 4.67
C GLU A 87 -7.79 -1.59 3.52
N THR A 88 -7.12 -2.69 3.79
CA THR A 88 -6.49 -3.51 2.76
C THR A 88 -6.78 -4.97 3.00
N TYR A 89 -7.06 -5.71 1.93
CA TYR A 89 -7.36 -7.14 1.99
C TYR A 89 -6.59 -7.89 0.92
N TRP A 90 -6.35 -9.17 1.19
CA TRP A 90 -5.81 -10.14 0.24
C TRP A 90 -6.73 -11.35 0.21
N ASN A 91 -6.84 -12.00 -0.95
CA ASN A 91 -7.59 -13.25 -1.08
C ASN A 91 -6.82 -14.23 -1.96
N CYS A 92 -7.04 -15.52 -1.72
CA CYS A 92 -6.58 -16.63 -2.54
C CYS A 92 -7.74 -17.61 -2.77
N ARG A 93 -7.73 -18.31 -3.91
CA ARG A 93 -8.66 -19.38 -4.25
C ARG A 93 -8.00 -20.45 -5.12
#